data_AF-A0A0D5Y5X1-F1
#
_entry.id   AF-A0A0D5Y5X1-F1
#
_cell.length_a   1.000
_cell.length_b   1.000
_cell.length_c   1.000
_cell.angle_alpha   90.00
_cell.angle_beta   90.00
_cell.angle_gamma   90.00
#
_symmetry.space_group_name_H-M   'P 1'
#
loop_
_entity.id
_entity.type
_entity.pdbx_description
1 polymer ?
#
loop_
_entity_poly.entity_id
_entity_poly.type
_entity_poly.pdbx_seq_one_letter_code
_entity_poly.pdbx_strand_id
1 'polypeptide(L)' 'MQSLTRAPETLLANPRIGEQLEEFQPRDVRRLLVGPYEMRYEIQGMTLYILRVWHVREDR' A
#
# COMPACT_ATOMS: atom_id res chain seq x y z
N MET A 1 -10.17 -13.25 -10.89
CA MET A 1 -9.87 -11.80 -10.80
C MET A 1 -10.53 -11.24 -9.54
N GLN A 2 -9.86 -11.27 -8.38
CA GLN A 2 -10.40 -10.71 -7.11
C GLN A 2 -9.30 -10.27 -6.11
N SER A 3 -8.04 -10.18 -6.56
CA SER A 3 -6.92 -9.98 -5.63
C SER A 3 -6.82 -8.55 -5.07
N LEU A 4 -7.44 -7.55 -5.71
CA LEU A 4 -7.38 -6.15 -5.26
C LEU A 4 -8.33 -5.87 -4.09
N THR A 5 -9.38 -6.66 -3.90
CA THR A 5 -10.40 -6.43 -2.85
C THR A 5 -9.96 -6.93 -1.47
N ARG A 6 -8.99 -7.86 -1.39
CA ARG A 6 -8.53 -8.44 -0.11
C ARG A 6 -7.39 -7.66 0.56
N ALA A 7 -6.67 -6.82 -0.19
CA ALA A 7 -5.58 -6.02 0.38
C ALA A 7 -6.02 -5.02 1.46
N PRO A 8 -7.15 -4.30 1.31
CA PRO A 8 -7.66 -3.43 2.37
C PRO A 8 -7.91 -4.18 3.68
N GLU A 9 -8.40 -5.41 3.63
CA GLU A 9 -8.66 -6.23 4.83
C GLU A 9 -7.35 -6.59 5.56
N THR A 10 -6.31 -6.96 4.82
CA THR A 10 -4.98 -7.25 5.40
C THR A 10 -4.33 -5.99 5.99
N LEU A 11 -4.51 -4.83 5.35
CA LEU A 11 -3.99 -3.55 5.84
C LEU A 11 -4.67 -3.11 7.13
N LEU A 12 -5.97 -3.37 7.30
CA LEU A 12 -6.68 -3.10 8.55
C LEU A 12 -6.15 -3.98 9.69
N ALA A 13 -5.80 -5.24 9.41
CA ALA A 13 -5.21 -6.13 10.41
C ALA A 13 -3.76 -5.79 10.74
N ASN A 14 -2.96 -5.42 9.73
CA ASN A 14 -1.52 -5.16 9.87
C ASN A 14 -1.08 -3.95 9.03
N PRO A 15 -1.35 -2.71 9.49
CA PRO A 15 -1.09 -1.51 8.71
C PRO A 15 0.39 -1.27 8.42
N ARG A 16 1.31 -1.82 9.23
CA ARG A 16 2.77 -1.65 9.07
C ARG A 16 3.44 -2.75 8.24
N ILE A 17 2.68 -3.60 7.54
CA ILE A 17 3.22 -4.71 6.73
C ILE A 17 4.01 -4.23 5.49
N GLY A 18 3.71 -3.04 4.97
CA GLY A 18 4.44 -2.43 3.87
C GLY A 18 5.83 -1.93 4.26
N GLU A 19 6.73 -1.90 3.27
CA GLU A 19 8.06 -1.33 3.35
C GLU A 19 7.96 0.17 3.61
N GLN A 20 8.67 0.70 4.61
CA GLN A 20 8.70 2.13 4.89
C GLN A 20 9.60 2.84 3.89
N LEU A 21 9.07 3.90 3.27
CA LEU A 21 9.81 4.71 2.32
C LEU A 21 10.48 5.88 3.05
N GLU A 22 11.78 5.76 3.29
CA GLU A 22 12.56 6.76 4.04
C GLU A 22 12.58 8.15 3.39
N GLU A 23 12.41 8.21 2.07
CA GLU A 23 12.35 9.45 1.28
C GLU A 23 11.19 10.38 1.69
N PHE A 24 10.14 9.84 2.34
CA PHE A 24 8.97 10.59 2.78
C PHE A 24 9.01 10.98 4.25
N GLN A 25 10.10 10.70 4.96
CA GLN A 25 10.23 11.13 6.35
C GLN A 25 10.03 12.65 6.48
N PRO A 26 9.29 13.11 7.53
CA PRO A 26 8.85 12.35 8.71
C PRO A 26 7.52 11.59 8.56
N ARG A 27 6.91 11.52 7.37
CA ARG A 27 5.63 10.81 7.16
C ARG A 27 5.85 9.29 7.14
N ASP A 28 4.97 8.53 7.79
CA ASP A 28 4.99 7.06 7.78
C ASP A 28 4.35 6.55 6.48
N VAL A 29 5.02 6.82 5.36
CA VAL A 29 4.63 6.35 4.02
C VAL A 29 5.21 4.97 3.79
N ARG A 30 4.36 4.06 3.33
CA ARG A 30 4.70 2.66 3.08
C ARG A 30 4.30 2.21 1.69
N ARG A 31 5.04 1.24 1.18
CA ARG A 31 4.81 0.56 -0.10
C ARG A 31 4.47 -0.90 0.15
N LEU A 32 3.43 -1.39 -0.51
CA LEU A 32 3.01 -2.79 -0.46
C LEU A 32 2.73 -3.31 -1.87
N LEU A 33 3.25 -4.50 -2.18
CA LEU A 33 2.90 -5.23 -3.39
C LEU A 33 1.72 -6.17 -3.12
N VAL A 34 0.63 -5.98 -3.87
CA VAL A 34 -0.61 -6.75 -3.80
C VAL A 34 -0.85 -7.40 -5.16
N GLY A 35 -0.39 -8.63 -5.33
CA GLY A 35 -0.46 -9.30 -6.63
C GLY A 35 0.28 -8.49 -7.71
N PRO A 36 -0.38 -8.13 -8.83
CA PRO A 36 0.25 -7.32 -9.88
C PRO A 36 0.12 -5.81 -9.62
N TYR A 37 -0.28 -5.40 -8.42
CA TYR A 37 -0.40 -4.00 -8.06
C TYR A 37 0.63 -3.61 -7.02
N GLU A 38 1.14 -2.41 -7.15
CA GLU A 38 1.85 -1.70 -6.10
C GLU A 38 0.90 -0.69 -5.48
N MET A 39 0.84 -0.65 -4.16
CA MET A 39 0.08 0.33 -3.41
C MET A 39 1.03 1.12 -2.53
N ARG A 40 0.89 2.44 -2.54
CA ARG A 40 1.54 3.34 -1.59
C ARG A 40 0.48 3.96 -0.70
N TYR A 41 0.70 3.87 0.59
CA TYR A 41 -0.22 4.39 1.60
C TYR A 41 0.54 5.05 2.74
N GLU A 42 -0.13 5.92 3.48
CA GLU A 42 0.40 6.60 4.64
C GLU A 42 -0.41 6.22 5.87
N ILE A 43 0.28 6.01 6.99
CA ILE A 43 -0.34 5.80 8.29
C ILE A 43 -0.35 7.13 9.05
N GLN A 44 -1.54 7.64 9.38
CA GLN A 44 -1.71 8.74 10.33
C GLN A 44 -2.64 8.34 11.46
N GLY A 45 -2.06 8.02 12.62
CA GLY A 45 -2.81 7.55 13.78
C GLY A 45 -3.55 6.25 13.46
N MET A 46 -4.89 6.32 13.44
CA MET A 46 -5.78 5.19 13.10
C MET A 46 -6.28 5.24 11.65
N THR A 47 -5.85 6.23 10.87
CA THR A 47 -6.30 6.43 9.49
C THR A 47 -5.23 5.99 8.51
N LEU A 48 -5.63 5.18 7.53
CA LEU A 48 -4.80 4.80 6.39
C LEU A 48 -5.21 5.64 5.18
N TYR A 49 -4.27 6.38 4.61
CA TYR A 49 -4.47 7.14 3.38
C TYR A 49 -3.82 6.42 2.23
N ILE A 50 -4.61 5.95 1.26
CA ILE A 50 -4.06 5.40 0.01
C ILE A 50 -3.64 6.57 -0.86
N LEU A 51 -2.33 6.70 -1.11
CA LEU A 51 -1.77 7.79 -1.91
C LEU A 51 -1.80 7.47 -3.39
N ARG A 52 -1.46 6.23 -3.76
CA ARG A 52 -1.46 5.78 -5.15
C ARG A 52 -1.47 4.27 -5.25
N VAL A 53 -2.05 3.76 -6.34
CA VAL A 53 -1.99 2.37 -6.74
C VAL A 53 -1.50 2.31 -8.19
N TRP A 54 -0.53 1.47 -8.47
CA TRP A 54 0.01 1.22 -9.81
C TRP A 54 -0.15 -0.25 -10.15
N HIS A 55 -0.30 -0.56 -11.43
CA HIS A 55 -0.19 -1.92 -11.93
C HIS A 55 1.24 -2.14 -12.42
N VAL A 56 1.96 -3.11 -11.86
CA VAL A 56 3.39 -3.32 -12.17
C VAL A 56 3.64 -3.98 -13.53
N ARG A 57 2.60 -4.35 -14.30
CA ARG A 57 2.74 -4.88 -15.68
C ARG A 57 1.57 -4.51 -16.59
N GLU A 58 1.77 -3.57 -17.50
CA GLU A 58 1.06 -3.58 -18.78
C GLU A 58 2.05 -4.13 -19.81
N ASP A 59 2.08 -5.46 -19.94
CA ASP A 59 2.69 -6.13 -21.09
C ASP A 59 1.80 -5.77 -22.27
N ARG A 60 2.26 -4.84 -23.11
CA ARG A 60 1.62 -4.49 -24.37
C ARG A 60 2.44 -5.02 -25.52
#